data_AF-A0A973FWS8-F1
#
_entry.id   AF-A0A973FWS8-F1
#
_cell.length_a   1.000
_cell.length_b   1.000
_cell.length_c   1.000
_cell.angle_alpha   90.00
_cell.angle_beta   90.00
_cell.angle_gamma   90.00
#
_symmetry.space_group_name_H-M   'P 1'
#
loop_
_entity.id
_entity.type
_entity.pdbx_description
1 polymer ?
#
loop_
_entity_poly.entity_id
_entity_poly.type
_entity_poly.pdbx_seq_one_letter_code
_entity_poly.pdbx_strand_id
1 'polypeptide(L)'
;MNNLYRNEWRLFHNFFLPSVKLIEKERIGSKTIKKHDTPKTPYQRIMESQYIPESTKIALSKQLELLNPFELRNIIEMKLKKSTQLR
;
A
#
# COMPACT_ATOMS: atom_id res chain seq x y z
N MET A 1 14.77 11.31 8.58
CA MET A 1 13.73 10.64 7.77
C MET A 1 12.36 11.19 8.15
N ASN A 2 11.53 11.60 7.18
CA ASN A 2 10.26 12.30 7.43
C ASN A 2 9.23 11.44 8.19
N ASN A 3 8.70 11.97 9.31
CA ASN A 3 7.72 11.31 10.20
C ASN A 3 6.45 10.83 9.46
N LEU A 4 5.96 11.63 8.51
CA LEU A 4 4.83 11.32 7.65
C LEU A 4 4.95 9.94 6.95
N TYR A 5 6.13 9.64 6.39
CA TYR A 5 6.31 8.42 5.60
C TYR A 5 6.42 7.15 6.46
N ARG A 6 6.91 7.27 7.71
CA ARG A 6 7.03 6.13 8.63
C ARG A 6 5.69 5.74 9.25
N ASN A 7 4.81 6.72 9.42
CA ASN A 7 3.55 6.57 10.14
C ASN A 7 2.38 6.50 9.15
N GLU A 8 1.70 7.62 8.92
CA GLU A 8 0.38 7.63 8.27
C GLU A 8 0.45 7.17 6.82
N TRP A 9 1.48 7.59 6.07
CA TRP A 9 1.63 7.22 4.66
C TRP A 9 1.76 5.70 4.47
N ARG A 10 2.57 5.05 5.31
CA ARG A 10 2.79 3.61 5.27
C ARG A 10 1.48 2.86 5.53
N LEU A 11 0.72 3.29 6.54
CA LEU A 11 -0.56 2.69 6.90
C LEU A 11 -1.57 2.86 5.76
N PHE A 12 -1.69 4.07 5.24
CA PHE A 12 -2.63 4.37 4.18
C PHE A 12 -2.36 3.54 2.91
N HIS A 13 -1.12 3.53 2.44
CA HIS A 13 -0.73 2.80 1.23
C HIS A 13 -0.84 1.28 1.38
N ASN A 14 -0.46 0.72 2.53
CA ASN A 14 -0.42 -0.73 2.68
C ASN A 14 -1.80 -1.36 2.87
N PHE A 15 -2.71 -0.66 3.56
CA PHE A 15 -4.01 -1.19 3.93
C PHE A 15 -5.13 -0.77 2.98
N PHE A 16 -5.08 0.44 2.41
CA PHE A 16 -6.23 1.02 1.71
C PHE A 16 -5.99 1.33 0.22
N LEU A 17 -4.74 1.43 -0.23
CA LEU A 17 -4.46 1.77 -1.63
C LEU A 17 -4.14 0.53 -2.47
N PRO A 18 -5.03 0.11 -3.40
CA PRO A 18 -4.74 -1.00 -4.27
C PRO A 18 -3.64 -0.60 -5.26
N SER A 19 -2.71 -1.52 -5.50
CA SER A 19 -1.65 -1.36 -6.48
C SER A 19 -1.72 -2.49 -7.50
N VAL A 20 -1.33 -2.19 -8.73
CA VAL A 20 -1.21 -3.18 -9.80
C VAL A 20 0.24 -3.66 -9.85
N LYS A 21 0.44 -4.98 -9.81
CA LYS A 21 1.77 -5.59 -9.94
C LYS A 21 1.96 -6.08 -11.38
N LEU A 22 3.11 -5.81 -11.97
CA LEU A 22 3.52 -6.45 -13.21
C LEU A 22 3.89 -7.91 -12.90
N ILE A 23 3.12 -8.86 -13.43
CA ILE A 23 3.34 -10.29 -13.23
C ILE A 23 4.37 -10.78 -14.24
N GLU A 24 4.19 -10.38 -15.49
CA GLU A 24 4.96 -10.92 -16.60
C GLU A 24 5.19 -9.84 -17.64
N LYS A 25 6.34 -9.91 -18.29
CA LYS A 25 6.72 -9.03 -19.38
C LYS A 25 7.44 -9.87 -20.43
N GLU A 26 6.84 -9.95 -21.61
CA GLU A 26 7.38 -10.71 -22.73
C GLU A 26 7.65 -9.77 -23.91
N ARG A 27 8.69 -10.06 -24.70
CA ARG A 27 9.01 -9.33 -25.92
C ARG A 27 8.79 -10.25 -27.13
N ILE A 28 7.88 -9.86 -28.02
CA ILE A 28 7.60 -10.55 -29.28
C ILE A 28 8.01 -9.61 -30.42
N GLY A 29 9.17 -9.88 -31.02
CA GLY A 29 9.79 -9.03 -32.04
C GLY A 29 10.08 -7.61 -31.54
N SER A 30 9.42 -6.62 -32.14
CA SER A 30 9.52 -5.21 -31.74
C SER A 30 8.54 -4.79 -30.63
N LYS A 31 7.56 -5.64 -30.26
CA LYS A 31 6.53 -5.33 -29.26
C LYS A 31 6.86 -5.92 -27.89
N THR A 32 6.49 -5.18 -26.84
CA THR A 32 6.58 -5.65 -25.44
C THR A 32 5.17 -5.77 -24.87
N ILE A 33 4.78 -6.97 -24.46
CA ILE A 33 3.50 -7.26 -23.83
C ILE A 33 3.71 -7.35 -22.32
N LYS A 34 2.87 -6.66 -21.56
CA LYS A 34 2.91 -6.61 -20.10
C LYS A 34 1.62 -7.20 -19.54
N LYS A 35 1.73 -8.26 -18.75
CA LYS A 35 0.60 -8.84 -18.01
C LYS A 35 0.61 -8.32 -16.59
N HIS A 36 -0.47 -7.64 -16.23
CA HIS A 36 -0.65 -7.07 -14.92
C HIS A 36 -1.59 -7.92 -14.07
N ASP A 37 -1.37 -7.92 -12.76
CA ASP A 37 -2.27 -8.49 -11.79
C ASP A 37 -3.53 -7.62 -11.64
N THR A 38 -4.57 -8.24 -11.09
CA THR A 38 -5.68 -7.50 -10.52
C THR A 38 -5.22 -6.52 -9.44
N PRO A 39 -5.83 -5.31 -9.33
CA PRO A 39 -5.47 -4.36 -8.29
C PRO A 39 -5.74 -4.93 -6.91
N LYS A 40 -4.71 -5.01 -6.06
CA LYS A 40 -4.81 -5.47 -4.66
C LYS A 40 -3.96 -4.59 -3.75
N THR A 41 -4.38 -4.43 -2.49
CA THR A 41 -3.56 -3.77 -1.47
C THR A 41 -2.42 -4.70 -1.04
N PRO A 42 -1.27 -4.17 -0.59
CA PRO A 42 -0.23 -5.00 0.02
C PRO A 42 -0.76 -5.89 1.17
N TYR A 43 -1.68 -5.37 1.99
CA TYR A 43 -2.38 -6.14 3.01
C TYR A 43 -3.13 -7.35 2.43
N GLN A 44 -3.94 -7.17 1.38
CA GLN A 44 -4.67 -8.26 0.74
C GLN A 44 -3.72 -9.35 0.20
N ARG A 45 -2.59 -8.95 -0.40
CA ARG A 45 -1.57 -9.90 -0.86
C ARG A 45 -0.94 -10.72 0.26
N ILE A 46 -0.74 -10.10 1.43
CA ILE A 46 -0.23 -10.80 2.61
C ILE A 46 -1.26 -11.82 3.10
N MET A 47 -2.55 -11.46 3.11
CA MET A 47 -3.63 -12.38 3.51
C MET A 47 -3.73 -13.59 2.59
N GLU A 48 -3.56 -13.40 1.29
CA GLU A 48 -3.57 -14.47 0.28
C GLU A 48 -2.28 -15.30 0.24
N SER A 49 -1.18 -14.82 0.83
CA SER A 49 0.10 -15.52 0.78
C SER A 49 0.10 -16.73 1.72
N GLN A 50 0.49 -17.89 1.18
CA GLN A 50 0.72 -19.11 1.96
C GLN A 50 2.04 -19.08 2.77
N TYR A 51 2.96 -18.18 2.42
CA TYR A 51 4.29 -18.12 3.03
C TYR A 51 4.34 -17.27 4.30
N ILE A 52 3.22 -16.64 4.67
CA ILE A 52 3.16 -15.75 5.83
C ILE A 52 2.46 -16.48 6.99
N PRO A 53 3.07 -16.50 8.19
CA PRO A 53 2.45 -17.10 9.36
C PRO A 53 1.10 -16.47 9.70
N GLU A 54 0.16 -17.30 10.16
CA GLU A 54 -1.18 -16.86 10.54
C GLU A 54 -1.15 -15.82 11.67
N SER A 55 -0.19 -15.92 12.59
CA SER A 55 0.01 -14.93 13.66
C SER A 55 0.26 -13.51 13.12
N THR A 56 1.02 -13.38 12.03
CA THR A 56 1.24 -12.10 11.36
C THR A 56 -0.03 -11.59 10.70
N LYS A 57 -0.82 -12.48 10.10
CA LYS A 57 -2.10 -12.11 9.49
C LYS A 57 -3.08 -11.57 10.53
N ILE A 58 -3.23 -12.28 11.66
CA ILE A 58 -4.07 -11.85 12.77
C ILE A 58 -3.65 -10.48 13.31
N ALA A 59 -2.34 -10.25 13.48
CA ALA A 59 -1.83 -8.96 13.95
C ALA A 59 -2.15 -7.82 12.99
N LEU A 60 -2.01 -8.05 11.67
CA LEU A 60 -2.36 -7.08 10.64
C LEU A 60 -3.87 -6.83 10.56
N SER A 61 -4.71 -7.84 10.75
CA SER A 61 -6.17 -7.69 10.77
C SER A 61 -6.60 -6.81 11.95
N LYS A 62 -6.08 -7.07 13.16
CA LYS A 62 -6.32 -6.21 14.33
C LYS A 62 -5.85 -4.78 14.10
N GLN A 63 -4.73 -4.61 13.42
CA GLN A 63 -4.24 -3.29 13.06
C GLN A 63 -5.21 -2.60 12.09
N LEU A 64 -5.73 -3.29 11.08
CA LEU A 64 -6.70 -2.74 10.14
C LEU A 64 -7.99 -2.28 10.83
N GLU A 65 -8.50 -3.05 11.80
CA GLU A 65 -9.70 -2.70 12.58
C GLU A 65 -9.56 -1.37 13.33
N LEU A 66 -8.34 -1.01 13.74
CA LEU A 66 -8.05 0.24 14.45
C LEU A 66 -7.82 1.43 13.52
N LEU A 67 -7.73 1.22 12.20
CA LEU A 67 -7.40 2.26 11.24
C LEU A 67 -8.64 2.81 10.53
N ASN A 68 -8.78 4.14 10.58
CA ASN A 68 -9.78 4.84 9.79
C ASN A 68 -9.12 5.46 8.54
N PRO A 69 -9.52 5.06 7.31
CA PRO A 69 -8.91 5.58 6.09
C PRO A 69 -9.11 7.09 5.89
N PHE A 70 -10.24 7.64 6.36
CA PHE A 70 -10.53 9.08 6.22
C PHE A 70 -9.67 9.91 7.16
N GLU A 71 -9.48 9.47 8.41
CA GLU A 71 -8.61 10.13 9.37
C GLU A 71 -7.16 10.13 8.91
N LEU A 72 -6.66 8.98 8.45
CA LEU A 72 -5.30 8.87 7.91
C LEU A 72 -5.10 9.84 6.74
N ARG A 73 -6.07 9.90 5.82
CA ARG A 73 -6.00 10.80 4.68
C ARG A 73 -5.96 12.27 5.10
N ASN A 74 -6.82 12.68 6.02
CA ASN A 74 -6.84 14.06 6.54
C ASN A 74 -5.49 14.43 7.19
N ILE A 75 -4.90 13.55 7.99
CA ILE A 75 -3.60 13.79 8.63
C ILE A 75 -2.49 13.89 7.59
N ILE A 76 -2.49 13.03 6.57
CA ILE A 76 -1.51 13.07 5.48
C ILE A 76 -1.60 14.41 4.74
N GLU A 77 -2.80 14.83 4.32
CA GLU A 77 -3.02 16.09 3.60
C GLU A 77 -2.59 17.30 4.44
N MET A 78 -2.92 17.32 5.73
CA MET A 78 -2.49 18.37 6.66
C MET A 78 -0.96 18.46 6.79
N LYS A 79 -0.29 17.31 6.98
CA LYS A 79 1.18 17.25 7.10
C LYS A 79 1.87 17.64 5.79
N LEU A 80 1.34 17.23 4.65
CA LEU A 80 1.85 17.62 3.33
C LEU A 80 1.73 19.13 3.12
N LYS A 81 0.57 19.72 3.41
CA LYS A 81 0.36 21.18 3.29
C LYS A 81 1.37 21.96 4.11
N LYS A 82 1.62 21.55 5.37
CA LYS A 82 2.65 22.15 6.22
C LYS A 82 4.04 22.06 5.59
N SER A 83 4.39 20.92 4.99
CA SER A 83 5.70 20.75 4.35
C SER A 83 5.88 21.61 3.09
N THR A 84 4.80 21.85 2.35
CA THR A 84 4.82 22.68 1.13
C THR A 84 4.88 24.17 1.45
N GLN A 85 4.26 24.62 2.55
CA GLN A 85 4.32 26.01 3.01
C GLN A 85 5.65 26.41 3.63
N LEU A 86 6.48 25.43 4.02
CA LEU A 86 7.82 25.65 4.59
C LEU A 86 8.94 25.63 3.53
N ARG A 87 8.58 25.56 2.24
CA ARG A 87 9.48 25.72 1.10
C ARG A 87 9.22 27.05 0.42
#